data_AF-A0A9D5ELD3-F1
#
_entry.id   AF-A0A9D5ELD3-F1
#
_cell.length_a   1.000
_cell.length_b   1.000
_cell.length_c   1.000
_cell.angle_alpha   90.00
_cell.angle_beta   90.00
_cell.angle_gamma   90.00
#
_symmetry.space_group_name_H-M   'P 1'
#
loop_
_entity.id
_entity.type
_entity.pdbx_description
1 polymer ?
#
loop_
_entity_poly.entity_id
_entity_poly.type
_entity_poly.pdbx_seq_one_letter_code
_entity_poly.pdbx_strand_id
1 'polypeptide(L)'
;MCQHCKKSSINRPRALCWSCYYTPGVKDLYPSTSMYARRGYGFGLTGGRPMPRRSTTAKPGTPEKIAVLMKRAKRGEQLWHPEDAEEVE
;
A
#
# COMPACT_ATOMS: atom_id res chain seq x y z
N MET A 1 18.29 -17.76 3.49
CA MET A 1 17.31 -18.86 3.68
C MET A 1 15.89 -18.34 3.50
N CYS A 2 14.94 -19.22 3.14
CA CYS A 2 13.51 -18.90 3.07
C CYS A 2 13.01 -18.38 4.42
N GLN A 3 12.39 -17.20 4.49
CA GLN A 3 11.90 -16.63 5.74
C GLN A 3 10.72 -17.41 6.35
N HIS A 4 9.92 -18.09 5.53
CA HIS A 4 8.77 -18.87 6.00
C HIS A 4 9.16 -20.29 6.42
N CYS A 5 9.64 -21.12 5.49
CA CYS A 5 9.91 -22.54 5.77
C CYS A 5 11.34 -22.83 6.24
N LYS A 6 12.29 -21.90 6.10
CA LYS A 6 13.73 -22.06 6.42
C LYS A 6 14.48 -23.20 5.69
N LYS A 7 13.82 -23.94 4.78
CA LYS A 7 14.37 -25.12 4.10
C LYS A 7 15.26 -24.84 2.88
N SER A 8 15.08 -23.71 2.20
CA SER A 8 15.82 -23.39 0.97
C SER A 8 16.70 -22.15 1.14
N SER A 9 17.88 -22.12 0.52
CA SER A 9 18.64 -20.88 0.36
C SER A 9 18.01 -20.01 -0.74
N ILE A 10 17.82 -18.73 -0.48
CA ILE A 10 17.03 -17.82 -1.32
C ILE A 10 17.71 -16.44 -1.36
N ASN A 11 17.80 -15.83 -2.55
CA ASN A 11 18.43 -14.52 -2.80
C ASN A 11 17.46 -13.46 -3.37
N ARG A 12 16.15 -13.71 -3.36
CA ARG A 12 15.14 -12.80 -3.96
C ARG A 12 14.46 -11.88 -2.95
N PRO A 13 13.82 -10.77 -3.38
CA PRO A 13 13.43 -9.66 -2.49
C PRO A 13 12.56 -10.04 -1.28
N ARG A 14 11.64 -10.98 -1.43
CA ARG A 14 10.78 -11.44 -0.32
C ARG A 14 11.39 -12.53 0.55
N ALA A 15 12.58 -13.02 0.17
CA ALA A 15 13.27 -14.13 0.82
C ALA A 15 12.37 -15.36 1.05
N LEU A 16 11.40 -15.67 0.17
CA LEU A 16 10.55 -16.87 0.24
C LEU A 16 11.01 -17.94 -0.76
N CYS A 17 10.85 -19.25 -0.51
CA CYS A 17 11.03 -20.31 -1.52
C CYS A 17 9.83 -20.37 -2.50
N TRP A 18 9.93 -21.10 -3.62
CA TRP A 18 8.91 -20.99 -4.70
C TRP A 18 7.59 -21.57 -4.21
N SER A 19 7.66 -22.68 -3.49
CA SER A 19 6.52 -23.27 -2.79
C SER A 19 5.86 -22.24 -1.87
N CYS A 20 6.61 -21.63 -0.93
CA CYS A 20 6.06 -20.62 -0.02
C CYS A 20 5.59 -19.35 -0.73
N TYR A 21 6.15 -18.99 -1.88
CA TYR A 21 5.72 -17.83 -2.65
C TYR A 21 4.36 -18.06 -3.30
N TYR A 22 4.10 -19.28 -3.79
CA TYR A 22 2.83 -19.65 -4.43
C TYR A 22 1.79 -20.20 -3.46
N THR A 23 2.15 -20.51 -2.21
CA THR A 23 1.18 -20.84 -1.17
C THR A 23 0.24 -19.66 -0.92
N PRO A 24 -1.09 -19.82 -1.06
CA PRO A 24 -2.06 -18.77 -0.78
C PRO A 24 -1.88 -18.18 0.63
N GLY A 25 -1.93 -16.85 0.75
CA GLY A 25 -1.78 -16.11 2.00
C GLY A 25 -0.35 -15.96 2.54
N VAL A 26 0.58 -16.86 2.22
CA VAL A 26 1.97 -16.76 2.72
C VAL A 26 2.67 -15.53 2.17
N LYS A 27 2.53 -15.25 0.87
CA LYS A 27 3.14 -14.08 0.23
C LYS A 27 2.73 -12.75 0.87
N ASP A 28 1.53 -12.65 1.43
CA ASP A 28 1.00 -11.40 1.99
C ASP A 28 1.61 -11.05 3.35
N LEU A 29 2.08 -12.06 4.09
CA LEU A 29 2.82 -11.89 5.34
C LEU A 29 4.22 -11.28 5.14
N TYR A 30 4.78 -11.41 3.93
CA TYR A 30 6.14 -10.96 3.59
C TYR A 30 6.09 -9.94 2.45
N PRO A 31 5.85 -8.66 2.78
CA PRO A 31 5.75 -7.59 1.81
C PRO A 31 7.09 -7.37 1.08
N SER A 32 7.00 -6.89 -0.17
CA SER A 32 8.17 -6.71 -1.03
C SER A 32 9.05 -5.57 -0.53
N THR A 33 10.32 -5.85 -0.27
CA THR A 33 11.35 -4.87 0.13
C THR A 33 12.01 -4.17 -1.06
N SER A 34 11.68 -4.56 -2.30
CA SER A 34 12.27 -3.95 -3.50
C SER A 34 11.89 -2.48 -3.65
N MET A 35 12.86 -1.64 -4.00
CA MET A 35 12.66 -0.23 -4.37
C MET A 35 11.74 -0.03 -5.59
N TYR A 36 11.57 -1.06 -6.42
CA TYR A 36 10.65 -1.06 -7.56
C TYR A 36 9.22 -1.41 -7.17
N ALA A 37 8.98 -1.89 -5.94
CA ALA A 37 7.65 -2.18 -5.41
C ALA A 37 7.01 -0.99 -4.68
N ARG A 38 7.45 0.26 -4.99
CA ARG A 38 6.93 1.49 -4.38
C ARG A 38 5.42 1.62 -4.57
N ARG A 39 4.67 1.77 -3.47
CA ARG A 39 3.20 1.95 -3.44
C ARG A 39 2.79 3.42 -3.21
N GLY A 40 3.45 4.34 -3.91
CA GLY A 40 3.09 5.77 -3.94
C GLY A 40 4.12 6.71 -3.29
N TYR A 41 3.73 7.99 -3.18
CA TYR A 41 4.58 9.08 -2.67
C TYR A 41 4.96 8.85 -1.20
N GLY A 42 6.21 9.15 -0.87
CA GLY A 42 6.69 9.22 0.50
C GLY A 42 7.40 7.98 1.04
N PHE A 43 6.92 6.74 0.82
CA PHE A 43 7.50 5.60 1.55
C PHE A 43 7.32 4.19 0.93
N GLY A 44 8.34 3.34 1.16
CA GLY A 44 8.36 1.88 0.97
C GLY A 44 7.77 1.11 2.15
N LEU A 45 6.69 1.62 2.74
CA LEU A 45 6.07 0.98 3.90
C LEU A 45 5.44 -0.36 3.50
N THR A 46 6.02 -1.39 4.08
CA THR A 46 5.47 -2.72 4.21
C THR A 46 4.27 -2.66 5.16
N GLY A 47 3.09 -2.28 4.66
CA GLY A 47 1.87 -2.19 5.46
C GLY A 47 0.79 -1.32 4.81
N GLY A 48 -0.47 -1.53 5.17
CA GLY A 48 -1.56 -0.66 4.74
C GLY A 48 -1.38 0.76 5.28
N ARG A 49 -1.71 1.78 4.48
CA ARG A 49 -1.70 3.16 4.96
C ARG A 49 -2.83 3.37 5.97
N PRO A 50 -2.65 4.19 7.03
CA PRO A 50 -3.73 4.52 7.94
C PRO A 50 -4.86 5.26 7.21
N MET A 51 -6.10 4.99 7.60
CA MET A 51 -7.27 5.70 7.09
C MET A 51 -7.20 7.18 7.51
N PRO A 52 -7.47 8.14 6.61
CA PRO A 52 -7.48 9.56 6.97
C PRO A 52 -8.57 9.84 8.02
N ARG A 53 -8.26 10.68 9.02
CA ARG A 53 -9.18 10.98 10.13
C ARG A 53 -10.47 11.72 9.74
N ARG A 54 -10.49 12.39 8.59
CA ARG A 54 -11.60 13.24 8.15
C ARG A 54 -11.88 12.98 6.66
N SER A 55 -13.17 12.87 6.34
CA SER A 55 -13.66 12.93 4.97
C SER A 55 -13.43 14.31 4.36
N THR A 56 -13.57 14.41 3.04
CA THR A 56 -13.60 15.67 2.32
C THR A 56 -14.90 15.84 1.56
N THR A 57 -15.43 17.06 1.60
CA THR A 57 -16.57 17.51 0.79
C THR A 57 -16.16 17.93 -0.63
N ALA A 58 -14.86 17.96 -0.93
CA ALA A 58 -14.39 18.28 -2.27
C ALA A 58 -14.79 17.17 -3.25
N LYS A 59 -15.42 17.57 -4.36
CA LYS A 59 -15.93 16.65 -5.38
C LYS A 59 -14.79 16.03 -6.18
N PRO A 60 -14.97 14.81 -6.72
CA PRO A 60 -14.04 14.24 -7.69
C PRO A 60 -13.81 15.19 -8.88
N GLY A 61 -12.60 15.18 -9.44
CA GLY A 61 -12.25 16.03 -10.58
C GLY A 61 -11.91 17.50 -10.26
N THR A 62 -12.20 18.00 -9.05
CA THR A 62 -11.90 19.40 -8.70
C THR A 62 -10.46 19.58 -8.19
N PRO A 63 -9.85 20.78 -8.38
CA PRO A 63 -8.51 21.05 -7.86
C PRO A 63 -8.44 20.99 -6.32
N GLU A 64 -9.54 21.31 -5.61
CA GLU A 64 -9.61 21.19 -4.15
C GLU A 64 -9.45 19.74 -3.70
N LYS A 65 -10.09 18.80 -4.41
CA LYS A 65 -9.95 17.37 -4.13
C LYS A 65 -8.52 16.91 -4.37
N ILE A 66 -7.89 17.32 -5.48
CA ILE A 66 -6.48 17.02 -5.76
C ILE A 66 -5.60 17.54 -4.62
N ALA A 67 -5.81 18.76 -4.14
CA ALA A 67 -5.05 19.32 -3.03
C ALA A 67 -5.22 18.51 -1.71
N VAL A 68 -6.42 18.00 -1.43
CA VAL A 68 -6.67 17.10 -0.29
C VAL A 68 -5.90 15.77 -0.46
N LEU A 69 -5.98 15.16 -1.63
CA LEU A 69 -5.29 13.90 -1.92
C LEU A 69 -3.77 14.05 -1.81
N MET A 70 -3.21 15.15 -2.30
CA MET A 70 -1.78 15.47 -2.15
C MET A 70 -1.38 15.61 -0.68
N LYS A 71 -2.20 16.27 0.15
CA LYS A 71 -1.95 16.38 1.61
C LYS A 71 -1.98 15.01 2.28
N ARG A 72 -2.99 14.17 1.98
CA ARG A 72 -3.09 12.78 2.50
C ARG A 72 -1.89 11.94 2.09
N ALA A 73 -1.47 12.03 0.82
CA ALA A 73 -0.31 11.32 0.31
C ALA A 73 0.99 11.73 1.03
N LYS A 74 1.19 13.03 1.28
CA LYS A 74 2.34 13.55 2.04
C LYS A 74 2.35 13.06 3.49
N ARG A 75 1.17 12.91 4.12
CA ARG A 75 1.03 12.36 5.48
C ARG A 75 1.15 10.83 5.55
N GLY A 76 1.27 10.15 4.41
CA GLY A 76 1.32 8.68 4.37
C GLY A 76 -0.02 8.00 4.65
N GLU A 77 -1.14 8.73 4.57
CA GLU A 77 -2.50 8.19 4.75
C GLU A 77 -3.03 7.54 3.47
N GLN A 78 -4.13 6.78 3.59
CA GLN A 78 -4.93 6.37 2.44
C GLN A 78 -5.44 7.60 1.70
N LEU A 79 -5.53 7.50 0.38
CA LEU A 79 -6.01 8.61 -0.46
C LEU A 79 -7.49 8.86 -0.25
N TRP A 80 -8.27 7.81 -0.05
CA TRP A 80 -9.72 7.85 -0.01
C TRP A 80 -10.25 7.62 1.41
N HIS A 81 -11.39 8.22 1.71
CA HIS A 81 -12.22 7.95 2.88
C HIS A 81 -13.58 7.45 2.38
N PRO A 82 -14.23 6.47 3.04
CA PRO A 82 -15.54 5.97 2.60
C PRO A 82 -16.62 7.06 2.52
N GLU A 83 -16.53 8.06 3.40
CA GLU A 83 -17.48 9.19 3.44
C GLU A 83 -16.98 10.42 2.64
N ASP A 84 -15.99 10.26 1.77
CA ASP A 84 -15.64 11.35 0.85
C ASP A 84 -16.81 11.64 -0.11
N ALA A 85 -16.99 12.91 -0.50
CA ALA A 85 -17.99 13.27 -1.48
C ALA A 85 -17.78 12.50 -2.80
N GLU A 86 -18.85 11.87 -3.28
CA GLU A 86 -18.93 11.20 -4.58
C GLU A 86 -19.36 12.19 -5.68
N GLU A 87 -19.28 11.76 -6.94
CA GLU A 87 -19.89 12.51 -8.03
C GLU A 87 -21.40 12.53 -7.83
N VAL A 88 -22.00 13.71 -7.97
CA VAL A 88 -23.47 13.83 -8.00
C VAL A 88 -23.83 13.71 -9.48
N GLU A 89 -24.54 12.64 -9.85
CA GLU A 89 -25.19 12.51 -11.17
C GLU A 89 -26.17 13.66 -11.43
#